data_AF-A0A0D7A7C5-F1
#
_entry.id   AF-A0A0D7A7C5-F1
#
_cell.length_a   1.000
_cell.length_b   1.000
_cell.length_c   1.000
_cell.angle_alpha   90.00
_cell.angle_beta   90.00
_cell.angle_gamma   90.00
#
_symmetry.space_group_name_H-M   'P 1'
#
loop_
_entity.id
_entity.type
_entity.pdbx_description
1 polymer ?
#
loop_
_entity_poly.entity_id
_entity_poly.type
_entity_poly.pdbx_seq_one_letter_code
_entity_poly.pdbx_strand_id
1 'polypeptide(L)'
;MFADDTTVYLSEKDDYNSLQHILAEWCAASRAKFNIEKTVIIPIGSPEYRTDVLTRRKINANQIIAIDNEIEILDDGETTRILGGRIGNGANEDALWTPILEKIDRALAQWNRANPTMDGIRTFLWNHDGVTRVSMKTLQMHKLSGGKGVLDIVVRNEAIDLMWAKAYLNLGNTRVTWAYVADELINRHTNKSVEHSARQNVFLQTWAIPTAKGMDLPEDL
;
A
#
# COMPACT_ATOMS: atom_id res chain seq x y z
N MET A 1 -17.55 -2.03 10.13
CA MET A 1 -17.63 -3.50 10.03
C MET A 1 -17.13 -3.88 8.66
N PHE A 2 -16.14 -4.77 8.60
CA PHE A 2 -15.61 -5.29 7.36
C PHE A 2 -15.53 -6.81 7.50
N ALA A 3 -16.36 -7.55 6.74
CA ALA A 3 -16.57 -8.97 6.96
C ALA A 3 -16.92 -9.29 8.43
N ASP A 4 -16.17 -10.18 9.08
CA ASP A 4 -16.28 -10.56 10.48
C ASP A 4 -15.61 -9.56 11.44
N ASP A 5 -14.68 -8.73 10.95
CA ASP A 5 -14.00 -7.72 11.75
C ASP A 5 -14.93 -6.53 12.05
N THR A 6 -15.24 -6.36 13.35
CA THR A 6 -16.09 -5.28 13.86
C THR A 6 -15.31 -4.39 14.82
N THR A 7 -15.38 -3.08 14.59
CA THR A 7 -14.78 -2.07 15.47
C THR A 7 -15.89 -1.16 15.96
N VAL A 8 -15.94 -0.92 17.27
CA VAL A 8 -16.88 0.00 17.91
C VAL A 8 -16.08 1.08 18.60
N TYR A 9 -16.52 2.33 18.47
CA TYR A 9 -15.95 3.47 19.17
C TYR A 9 -16.89 3.85 20.32
N LEU A 10 -16.31 4.01 21.50
CA LEU A 10 -17.01 4.51 22.69
C LEU A 10 -16.33 5.79 23.15
N SER A 11 -17.14 6.76 23.53
CA SER A 11 -16.72 7.96 24.24
C SER A 11 -16.50 7.66 25.71
N GLU A 12 -15.71 8.49 26.40
CA GLU A 12 -15.60 8.46 27.86
C GLU A 12 -16.96 8.63 28.56
N LYS A 13 -17.96 9.20 27.88
CA LYS A 13 -19.31 9.43 28.43
C LYS A 13 -20.25 8.26 28.23
N ASP A 14 -19.87 7.28 27.41
CA ASP A 14 -20.69 6.10 27.14
C ASP A 14 -20.52 5.06 28.26
N ASP A 15 -21.40 4.06 28.28
CA ASP A 15 -21.28 2.93 29.19
C ASP A 15 -20.97 1.64 28.43
N TYR A 16 -19.82 1.05 28.73
CA TYR A 16 -19.38 -0.22 28.16
C TYR A 16 -20.39 -1.35 28.44
N ASN A 17 -21.03 -1.34 29.61
CA ASN A 17 -21.96 -2.41 29.99
C ASN A 17 -23.24 -2.36 29.16
N SER A 18 -23.71 -1.17 28.84
CA SER A 18 -24.83 -0.96 27.91
C SER A 18 -24.49 -1.50 26.52
N LEU A 19 -23.27 -1.28 26.00
CA LEU A 19 -22.82 -1.89 24.75
C LEU A 19 -22.80 -3.42 24.86
N GLN A 20 -22.22 -3.98 25.92
CA GLN A 20 -22.17 -5.43 26.13
C GLN A 20 -23.56 -6.05 26.17
N HIS A 21 -24.53 -5.39 26.81
CA HIS A 21 -25.91 -5.84 26.85
C HIS A 21 -26.54 -5.89 25.45
N ILE A 22 -26.37 -4.83 24.65
CA ILE A 22 -26.86 -4.77 23.26
C ILE A 22 -26.21 -5.87 22.41
N LEU A 23 -24.89 -6.06 22.55
CA LEU A 23 -24.16 -7.10 21.82
C LEU A 23 -24.61 -8.51 22.23
N ALA A 24 -24.92 -8.73 23.51
CA ALA A 24 -25.43 -10.02 24.00
C ALA A 24 -26.82 -10.33 23.44
N GLU A 25 -27.73 -9.37 23.41
CA GLU A 25 -29.06 -9.53 22.79
C GLU A 25 -28.94 -9.82 21.29
N TRP A 26 -28.07 -9.07 20.60
CA TRP A 26 -27.81 -9.30 19.18
C TRP A 26 -27.22 -10.68 18.92
N CYS A 27 -26.27 -11.14 19.73
CA CYS A 27 -25.71 -12.50 19.66
C CYS A 27 -26.77 -13.58 19.88
N ALA A 28 -27.66 -13.38 20.86
CA ALA A 28 -28.76 -14.31 21.13
C ALA A 28 -29.73 -14.41 19.95
N ALA A 29 -30.06 -13.28 19.33
CA ALA A 29 -30.97 -13.24 18.18
C ALA A 29 -30.34 -13.79 16.88
N SER A 30 -29.08 -13.44 16.62
CA SER A 30 -28.36 -13.82 15.39
C SER A 30 -27.73 -15.20 15.44
N ARG A 31 -27.56 -15.78 16.64
CA ARG A 31 -26.75 -16.98 16.93
C ARG A 31 -25.26 -16.81 16.59
N ALA A 32 -24.80 -15.58 16.34
CA ALA A 32 -23.38 -15.29 16.20
C ALA A 32 -22.71 -15.22 17.59
N LYS A 33 -21.41 -15.53 17.65
CA LYS A 33 -20.60 -15.46 18.88
C LYS A 33 -19.36 -14.61 18.64
N PHE A 34 -19.18 -13.56 19.44
CA PHE A 34 -17.92 -12.80 19.44
C PHE A 34 -16.80 -13.65 20.02
N ASN A 35 -15.63 -13.54 19.41
CA ASN A 35 -14.43 -14.18 19.92
C ASN A 35 -13.78 -13.22 20.94
N ILE A 36 -14.01 -13.47 22.23
CA ILE A 36 -13.50 -12.64 23.33
C ILE A 36 -11.97 -12.63 23.33
N GLU A 37 -11.32 -13.76 23.09
CA GLU A 37 -9.85 -13.89 23.02
C GLU A 37 -9.23 -13.04 21.89
N LYS A 38 -9.99 -12.74 20.83
CA LYS A 38 -9.56 -11.86 19.74
C LYS A 38 -10.01 -10.41 19.91
N THR A 39 -10.82 -10.13 20.93
CA THR A 39 -11.34 -8.78 21.18
C THR A 39 -10.28 -7.99 21.92
N VAL A 40 -9.92 -6.83 21.36
CA VAL A 40 -8.91 -5.94 21.93
C VAL A 40 -9.50 -4.55 22.09
N ILE A 41 -9.23 -3.91 23.23
CA ILE A 41 -9.61 -2.53 23.52
C ILE A 41 -8.38 -1.64 23.42
N ILE A 42 -8.52 -0.53 22.70
CA ILE A 42 -7.48 0.49 22.56
C ILE A 42 -8.00 1.76 23.24
N PRO A 43 -7.48 2.14 24.42
CA PRO A 43 -7.85 3.41 25.04
C PRO A 43 -7.24 4.56 24.23
N ILE A 44 -8.05 5.53 23.83
CA ILE A 44 -7.63 6.70 23.07
C ILE A 44 -7.86 7.94 23.93
N GLY A 45 -6.83 8.78 24.11
CA GLY A 45 -6.92 9.96 24.95
C GLY A 45 -5.56 10.41 25.46
N SER A 46 -5.56 11.14 26.58
CA SER A 46 -4.32 11.54 27.24
C SER A 46 -3.61 10.31 27.84
N PRO A 47 -2.27 10.35 28.03
CA PRO A 47 -1.53 9.26 28.66
C PRO A 47 -2.11 8.88 30.03
N GLU A 48 -2.52 9.87 30.82
CA GLU A 48 -3.12 9.67 32.14
C GLU A 48 -4.43 8.87 32.02
N TYR A 49 -5.29 9.23 31.06
CA TYR A 49 -6.52 8.49 30.79
C TYR A 49 -6.24 7.04 30.38
N ARG A 50 -5.24 6.81 29.51
CA ARG A 50 -4.91 5.45 29.05
C ARG A 50 -4.42 4.57 30.19
N THR A 51 -3.47 5.04 30.98
CA THR A 51 -2.96 4.33 32.17
C THR A 51 -4.08 4.04 33.17
N ASP A 52 -4.98 4.99 33.32
CA ASP A 52 -6.12 4.91 34.20
C ASP A 52 -7.16 3.87 33.75
N VAL A 53 -7.46 3.79 32.45
CA VAL A 53 -8.30 2.72 31.86
C VAL A 53 -7.64 1.36 31.98
N LEU A 54 -6.33 1.25 31.74
CA LEU A 54 -5.56 0.01 31.94
C LEU A 54 -5.63 -0.48 33.40
N THR A 55 -5.41 0.43 34.35
CA THR A 55 -5.36 0.10 35.77
C THR A 55 -6.74 -0.23 36.34
N ARG A 56 -7.75 0.60 36.02
CA ARG A 56 -9.11 0.43 36.55
C ARG A 56 -9.96 -0.54 35.74
N ARG A 57 -9.56 -0.85 34.51
CA ARG A 57 -10.35 -1.60 33.52
C ARG A 57 -11.76 -1.03 33.35
N LYS A 58 -11.88 0.30 33.36
CA LYS A 58 -13.14 1.06 33.24
C LYS A 58 -12.94 2.27 32.33
N ILE A 59 -13.87 2.53 31.42
CA ILE A 59 -13.78 3.66 30.47
C ILE A 59 -14.12 5.00 31.13
N ASN A 60 -14.87 4.99 32.24
CA ASN A 60 -15.14 6.16 33.08
C ASN A 60 -15.44 5.77 34.53
N ALA A 61 -15.56 6.79 35.39
CA ALA A 61 -15.81 6.62 36.82
C ALA A 61 -17.21 6.06 37.14
N ASN A 62 -18.19 6.29 36.26
CA ASN A 62 -19.58 5.86 36.47
C ASN A 62 -19.80 4.38 36.09
N GLN A 63 -18.85 3.77 35.38
CA GLN A 63 -18.91 2.37 35.01
C GLN A 63 -18.87 1.48 36.26
N ILE A 64 -19.94 0.73 36.50
CA ILE A 64 -20.08 -0.11 37.69
C ILE A 64 -19.21 -1.37 37.55
N ILE A 65 -19.41 -2.11 36.46
CA ILE A 65 -18.75 -3.39 36.19
C ILE A 65 -17.50 -3.13 35.35
N ALA A 66 -16.35 -3.67 35.77
CA ALA A 66 -15.10 -3.55 35.01
C ALA A 66 -15.12 -4.41 33.74
N ILE A 67 -14.28 -4.05 32.77
CA ILE A 67 -14.05 -4.83 31.55
C ILE A 67 -13.49 -6.20 31.94
N ASP A 68 -14.06 -7.25 31.37
CA ASP A 68 -13.66 -8.64 31.58
C ASP A 68 -12.15 -8.82 31.42
N ASN A 69 -11.52 -9.55 32.35
CA ASN A 69 -10.08 -9.80 32.34
C ASN A 69 -9.61 -10.61 31.13
N GLU A 70 -10.50 -11.34 30.45
CA GLU A 70 -10.18 -12.06 29.22
C GLU A 70 -9.97 -11.12 28.03
N ILE A 71 -10.46 -9.88 28.09
CA ILE A 71 -10.31 -8.90 27.02
C ILE A 71 -8.99 -8.15 27.20
N GLU A 72 -8.14 -8.19 26.18
CA GLU A 72 -6.89 -7.46 26.17
C GLU A 72 -7.15 -5.94 26.05
N ILE A 73 -6.51 -5.16 26.92
CA ILE A 73 -6.47 -3.70 26.81
C ILE A 73 -5.03 -3.34 26.46
N LEU A 74 -4.81 -2.73 25.31
CA LEU A 74 -3.48 -2.42 24.80
C LEU A 74 -2.80 -1.30 25.61
N ASP A 75 -1.54 -1.53 25.99
CA ASP A 75 -0.67 -0.51 26.58
C ASP A 75 0.03 0.34 25.50
N ASP A 76 0.61 1.46 25.93
CA ASP A 76 1.42 2.32 25.08
C ASP A 76 2.69 1.58 24.62
N GLY A 77 2.96 1.65 23.32
CA GLY A 77 4.05 0.94 22.64
C GLY A 77 3.64 -0.41 22.06
N GLU A 78 2.52 -0.98 22.51
CA GLU A 78 1.98 -2.22 21.96
C GLU A 78 1.11 -1.95 20.72
N THR A 79 0.93 -2.98 19.88
CA THR A 79 0.11 -2.86 18.66
C THR A 79 -0.69 -4.11 18.38
N THR A 80 -1.95 -3.94 17.97
CA THR A 80 -2.79 -5.01 17.43
C THR A 80 -3.03 -4.82 15.94
N ARG A 81 -3.49 -5.88 15.26
CA ARG A 81 -3.75 -5.86 13.82
C ARG A 81 -5.22 -5.56 13.54
N ILE A 82 -5.48 -4.51 12.77
CA ILE A 82 -6.82 -4.11 12.32
C ILE A 82 -6.77 -3.96 10.80
N LEU A 83 -7.56 -4.76 10.08
CA LEU A 83 -7.70 -4.72 8.61
C LEU A 83 -6.36 -4.71 7.83
N GLY A 84 -5.38 -5.43 8.36
CA GLY A 84 -4.04 -5.55 7.75
C GLY A 84 -3.02 -4.51 8.22
N GLY A 85 -3.44 -3.41 8.84
CA GLY A 85 -2.57 -2.45 9.51
C GLY A 85 -2.33 -2.81 10.98
N ARG A 86 -1.23 -2.34 11.56
CA ARG A 86 -0.97 -2.42 13.01
C ARG A 86 -1.31 -1.09 13.64
N ILE A 87 -2.13 -1.09 14.69
CA ILE A 87 -2.63 0.10 15.39
C ILE A 87 -2.29 -0.02 16.87
N GLY A 88 -1.82 1.08 17.46
CA GLY A 88 -1.45 1.16 18.87
C GLY A 88 -0.94 2.55 19.23
N ASN A 89 -1.05 2.93 20.49
CA ASN A 89 -0.59 4.23 20.99
C ASN A 89 0.93 4.23 21.12
N GLY A 90 1.63 5.27 20.65
CA GLY A 90 3.09 5.36 20.80
C GLY A 90 3.86 4.24 20.11
N ALA A 91 3.24 3.55 19.15
CA ALA A 91 3.87 2.48 18.40
C ALA A 91 5.06 3.01 17.58
N ASN A 92 6.16 2.25 17.58
CA ASN A 92 7.31 2.57 16.74
C ASN A 92 6.92 2.38 15.26
N GLU A 93 6.80 3.47 14.51
CA GLU A 93 6.41 3.48 13.10
C GLU A 93 7.33 2.61 12.24
N ASP A 94 8.64 2.59 12.51
CA ASP A 94 9.62 1.81 11.74
C ASP A 94 9.39 0.29 11.89
N ALA A 95 8.95 -0.14 13.08
CA ALA A 95 8.62 -1.55 13.34
C ALA A 95 7.36 -2.01 12.58
N LEU A 96 6.46 -1.09 12.22
CA LEU A 96 5.26 -1.40 11.44
C LEU A 96 5.58 -1.65 9.96
N TRP A 97 6.48 -0.85 9.39
CA TRP A 97 6.83 -0.92 7.97
C TRP A 97 7.81 -2.05 7.65
N THR A 98 8.71 -2.38 8.57
CA THR A 98 9.75 -3.41 8.37
C THR A 98 9.22 -4.73 7.78
N PRO A 99 8.21 -5.42 8.36
CA PRO A 99 7.74 -6.69 7.81
C PRO A 99 6.99 -6.53 6.46
N ILE A 100 6.39 -5.38 6.21
CA ILE A 100 5.73 -5.08 4.93
C ILE A 100 6.79 -4.88 3.85
N LEU A 101 7.82 -4.09 4.14
CA LEU A 101 8.97 -3.86 3.26
C LEU A 101 9.70 -5.17 2.99
N GLU A 102 9.99 -5.99 4.00
CA GLU A 102 10.59 -7.32 3.80
C GLU A 102 9.73 -8.26 2.95
N LYS A 103 8.40 -8.17 3.03
CA LYS A 103 7.51 -8.97 2.19
C LYS A 103 7.55 -8.48 0.74
N ILE A 104 7.58 -7.16 0.54
CA ILE A 104 7.76 -6.54 -0.78
C ILE A 104 9.11 -6.95 -1.35
N ASP A 105 10.20 -6.82 -0.58
CA ASP A 105 11.55 -7.19 -1.00
C ASP A 105 11.65 -8.68 -1.33
N ARG A 106 11.02 -9.56 -0.54
CA ARG A 106 10.95 -11.00 -0.86
C ARG A 106 10.18 -11.26 -2.15
N ALA A 107 9.06 -10.58 -2.36
CA ALA A 107 8.28 -10.72 -3.59
C ALA A 107 9.09 -10.20 -4.79
N LEU A 108 9.72 -9.03 -4.68
CA LEU A 108 10.57 -8.46 -5.73
C LEU A 108 11.80 -9.33 -6.01
N ALA A 109 12.45 -9.87 -4.97
CA ALA A 109 13.57 -10.79 -5.12
C ALA A 109 13.14 -12.11 -5.78
N GLN A 110 11.98 -12.64 -5.41
CA GLN A 110 11.39 -13.82 -6.05
C GLN A 110 11.08 -13.54 -7.53
N TRP A 111 10.54 -12.37 -7.86
CA TRP A 111 10.23 -11.96 -9.22
C TRP A 111 11.50 -11.73 -10.05
N ASN A 112 12.51 -11.06 -9.49
CA ASN A 112 13.82 -10.89 -10.11
C ASN A 112 14.51 -12.23 -10.37
N ARG A 113 14.36 -13.20 -9.46
CA ARG A 113 14.91 -14.56 -9.62
C ARG A 113 14.13 -15.39 -10.64
N ALA A 114 12.81 -15.23 -10.67
CA ALA A 114 11.95 -15.88 -11.65
C ALA A 114 12.16 -15.32 -13.05
N ASN A 115 12.65 -14.07 -13.14
CA ASN A 115 12.90 -13.30 -14.35
C ASN A 115 11.88 -13.72 -15.41
N PRO A 116 10.57 -13.41 -15.20
CA PRO A 116 9.47 -13.92 -16.02
C PRO A 116 9.61 -13.35 -17.43
N THR A 117 10.56 -13.92 -18.13
CA THR A 117 10.89 -13.70 -19.51
C THR A 117 9.80 -14.40 -20.30
N MET A 118 9.75 -14.06 -21.58
CA MET A 118 8.92 -14.79 -22.53
C MET A 118 9.12 -16.31 -22.43
N ASP A 119 10.31 -16.78 -22.04
CA ASP A 119 10.61 -18.20 -21.81
C ASP A 119 9.99 -18.79 -20.54
N GLY A 120 9.77 -18.00 -19.48
CA GLY A 120 9.06 -18.45 -18.28
C GLY A 120 7.57 -18.70 -18.54
N ILE A 121 6.92 -17.76 -19.23
CA ILE A 121 5.51 -17.90 -19.66
C ILE A 121 5.36 -19.08 -20.62
N ARG A 122 6.32 -19.22 -21.54
CA ARG A 122 6.38 -20.33 -22.50
C ARG A 122 6.51 -21.69 -21.80
N THR A 123 7.41 -21.80 -20.83
CA THR A 123 7.60 -23.03 -20.03
C THR A 123 6.33 -23.38 -19.24
N PHE A 124 5.67 -22.39 -18.63
CA PHE A 124 4.41 -22.59 -17.93
C PHE A 124 3.28 -23.07 -18.86
N LEU A 125 3.12 -22.45 -20.04
CA LEU A 125 2.09 -22.82 -21.03
C LEU A 125 2.21 -24.27 -21.52
N TRP A 126 3.43 -24.81 -21.49
CA TRP A 126 3.75 -26.16 -21.95
C TRP A 126 4.20 -27.08 -20.80
N ASN A 127 3.76 -26.84 -19.56
CA ASN A 127 3.98 -27.70 -18.40
C ASN A 127 5.45 -28.13 -18.17
N HIS A 128 6.41 -27.26 -18.46
CA HIS A 128 7.85 -27.56 -18.36
C HIS A 128 8.36 -28.68 -19.30
N ASP A 129 7.57 -29.11 -20.29
CA ASP A 129 7.93 -30.21 -21.21
C ASP A 129 9.02 -29.84 -22.24
N GLY A 130 9.56 -28.62 -22.18
CA GLY A 130 10.68 -28.13 -23.02
C GLY A 130 10.39 -27.99 -24.52
N VAL A 131 9.35 -28.65 -25.04
CA VAL A 131 8.99 -28.67 -26.47
C VAL A 131 7.83 -27.73 -26.72
N THR A 132 8.09 -26.63 -27.42
CA THR A 132 7.05 -25.68 -27.78
C THR A 132 6.49 -25.96 -29.15
N ARG A 133 5.21 -26.32 -29.19
CA ARG A 133 4.52 -26.71 -30.43
C ARG A 133 4.07 -25.52 -31.28
N VAL A 134 4.05 -24.32 -30.70
CA VAL A 134 3.59 -23.09 -31.33
C VAL A 134 4.55 -21.96 -30.98
N SER A 135 4.86 -21.09 -31.95
CA SER A 135 5.74 -19.94 -31.74
C SER A 135 5.10 -18.92 -30.77
N MET A 136 5.92 -18.19 -30.00
CA MET A 136 5.40 -17.16 -29.10
C MET A 136 4.66 -16.04 -29.86
N LYS A 137 5.14 -15.66 -31.05
CA LYS A 137 4.46 -14.70 -31.92
C LYS A 137 3.02 -15.13 -32.22
N THR A 138 2.81 -16.40 -32.54
CA THR A 138 1.46 -16.94 -32.79
C THR A 138 0.62 -17.01 -31.50
N LEU A 139 1.22 -17.37 -30.37
CA LEU A 139 0.52 -17.41 -29.08
C LEU A 139 0.03 -16.02 -28.63
N GLN A 140 0.81 -14.97 -28.92
CA GLN A 140 0.47 -13.58 -28.60
C GLN A 140 -0.61 -12.98 -29.50
N MET A 141 -0.84 -13.54 -30.70
CA MET A 141 -1.88 -13.06 -31.60
C MET A 141 -3.28 -13.17 -30.97
N HIS A 142 -4.19 -12.33 -31.46
CA HIS A 142 -5.58 -12.34 -31.03
C HIS A 142 -6.24 -13.70 -31.28
N LYS A 143 -7.22 -14.05 -30.42
CA LYS A 143 -7.93 -15.34 -30.50
C LYS A 143 -8.61 -15.58 -31.85
N LEU A 144 -9.12 -14.51 -32.46
CA LEU A 144 -9.77 -14.58 -33.78
C LEU A 144 -8.77 -14.82 -34.93
N SER A 145 -7.47 -14.59 -34.71
CA SER A 145 -6.42 -14.77 -35.70
C SER A 145 -5.65 -16.09 -35.50
N GLY A 146 -6.22 -17.03 -34.73
CA GLY A 146 -5.59 -18.32 -34.42
C GLY A 146 -4.56 -18.29 -33.29
N GLY A 147 -4.41 -17.16 -32.60
CA GLY A 147 -3.56 -17.06 -31.42
C GLY A 147 -4.29 -17.36 -30.10
N LYS A 148 -3.57 -17.32 -28.97
CA LYS A 148 -4.16 -17.50 -27.63
C LYS A 148 -4.36 -16.18 -26.88
N GLY A 149 -3.88 -15.06 -27.44
CA GLY A 149 -3.85 -13.76 -26.77
C GLY A 149 -2.93 -13.76 -25.55
N VAL A 150 -1.82 -14.50 -25.62
CA VAL A 150 -0.81 -14.49 -24.55
C VAL A 150 -0.20 -13.10 -24.45
N LEU A 151 -0.16 -12.56 -23.24
CA LEU A 151 0.34 -11.21 -23.00
C LEU A 151 1.83 -11.13 -23.27
N ASP A 152 2.26 -10.14 -24.05
CA ASP A 152 3.66 -9.75 -24.13
C ASP A 152 4.03 -8.93 -22.89
N ILE A 153 4.85 -9.53 -22.03
CA ILE A 153 5.22 -8.90 -20.76
C ILE A 153 6.17 -7.71 -20.95
N VAL A 154 7.01 -7.75 -22.00
CA VAL A 154 7.96 -6.66 -22.30
C VAL A 154 7.18 -5.45 -22.78
N VAL A 155 6.34 -5.63 -23.80
CA VAL A 155 5.51 -4.56 -24.36
C VAL A 155 4.53 -4.01 -23.31
N ARG A 156 3.99 -4.86 -22.42
CA ARG A 156 3.14 -4.38 -21.33
C ARG A 156 3.91 -3.52 -20.33
N ASN A 157 5.12 -3.92 -19.94
CA ASN A 157 5.94 -3.14 -19.01
C ASN A 157 6.29 -1.78 -19.62
N GLU A 158 6.70 -1.75 -20.89
CA GLU A 158 6.93 -0.50 -21.62
C GLU A 158 5.67 0.38 -21.66
N ALA A 159 4.50 -0.22 -21.88
CA ALA A 159 3.23 0.51 -21.85
C ALA A 159 2.89 1.05 -20.44
N ILE A 160 3.25 0.34 -19.38
CA ILE A 160 3.10 0.83 -17.99
C ILE A 160 3.99 2.03 -17.77
N ASP A 161 5.26 1.96 -18.18
CA ASP A 161 6.22 3.07 -18.07
C ASP A 161 5.75 4.29 -18.84
N LEU A 162 5.22 4.10 -20.06
CA LEU A 162 4.61 5.17 -20.86
C LEU A 162 3.39 5.79 -20.16
N MET A 163 2.56 4.98 -19.49
CA MET A 163 1.42 5.47 -18.74
C MET A 163 1.85 6.25 -17.48
N TRP A 164 2.92 5.82 -16.81
CA TRP A 164 3.53 6.56 -15.71
C TRP A 164 4.12 7.88 -16.18
N ALA A 165 4.87 7.89 -17.28
CA ALA A 165 5.40 9.11 -17.89
C ALA A 165 4.26 10.07 -18.28
N LYS A 166 3.20 9.57 -18.92
CA LYS A 166 2.00 10.37 -19.25
C LYS A 166 1.36 10.99 -18.00
N ALA A 167 1.23 10.22 -16.93
CA ALA A 167 0.66 10.70 -15.68
C ALA A 167 1.58 11.71 -14.96
N TYR A 168 2.89 11.50 -15.02
CA TYR A 168 3.91 12.39 -14.47
C TYR A 168 3.94 13.75 -15.17
N LEU A 169 3.89 13.73 -16.51
CA LEU A 169 3.89 14.92 -17.38
C LEU A 169 2.56 15.67 -17.39
N ASN A 170 1.52 15.18 -16.71
CA ASN A 170 0.29 15.93 -16.53
C ASN A 170 0.48 17.00 -15.45
N LEU A 171 0.57 18.27 -15.87
CA LEU A 171 0.77 19.42 -14.99
C LEU A 171 -0.52 20.16 -14.63
N GLY A 172 -1.67 19.63 -15.03
CA GLY A 172 -2.97 20.22 -14.71
C GLY A 172 -3.46 19.90 -13.30
N ASN A 173 -4.69 20.34 -12.99
CA ASN A 173 -5.33 20.09 -11.69
C ASN A 173 -5.63 18.60 -11.40
N THR A 174 -5.42 17.72 -12.38
CA THR A 174 -5.58 16.26 -12.25
C THR A 174 -4.25 15.54 -12.06
N ARG A 175 -3.17 16.27 -11.71
CA ARG A 175 -1.85 15.70 -11.46
C ARG A 175 -1.88 14.73 -10.29
N VAL A 176 -1.30 13.56 -10.51
CA VAL A 176 -1.23 12.47 -9.52
C VAL A 176 -0.26 12.80 -8.39
N THR A 177 -0.63 12.47 -7.15
CA THR A 177 0.13 12.86 -5.95
C THR A 177 1.58 12.38 -5.96
N TRP A 178 1.82 11.17 -6.46
CA TRP A 178 3.18 10.61 -6.53
C TRP A 178 4.11 11.41 -7.46
N ALA A 179 3.57 12.15 -8.44
CA ALA A 179 4.39 12.96 -9.34
C ALA A 179 5.11 14.10 -8.60
N TYR A 180 4.49 14.68 -7.57
CA TYR A 180 5.14 15.68 -6.71
C TYR A 180 6.29 15.09 -5.90
N VAL A 181 6.13 13.84 -5.44
CA VAL A 181 7.19 13.11 -4.74
C VAL A 181 8.35 12.82 -5.70
N ALA A 182 8.03 12.40 -6.92
CA ALA A 182 9.03 12.17 -7.96
C ALA A 182 9.80 13.46 -8.30
N ASP A 183 9.13 14.62 -8.42
CA ASP A 183 9.78 15.92 -8.62
C ASP A 183 10.80 16.21 -7.51
N GLU A 184 10.41 16.02 -6.25
CA GLU A 184 11.28 16.26 -5.10
C GLU A 184 12.48 15.30 -5.08
N LEU A 185 12.27 14.02 -5.41
CA LEU A 185 13.35 13.04 -5.52
C LEU A 185 14.34 13.40 -6.63
N ILE A 186 13.85 13.79 -7.81
CA ILE A 186 14.70 14.24 -8.92
C ILE A 186 15.49 15.49 -8.50
N ASN A 187 14.83 16.43 -7.83
CA ASN A 187 15.43 17.68 -7.35
C ASN A 187 16.56 17.50 -6.34
N ARG A 188 16.42 16.54 -5.43
CA ARG A 188 17.48 16.20 -4.46
C ARG A 188 18.74 15.67 -5.13
N HIS A 189 18.59 15.01 -6.27
CA HIS A 189 19.69 14.41 -7.01
C HIS A 189 20.21 15.31 -8.15
N THR A 190 19.61 16.47 -8.39
CA THR A 190 20.08 17.43 -9.40
C THR A 190 21.17 18.33 -8.85
N ASN A 191 22.08 18.77 -9.73
CA ASN A 191 23.19 19.64 -9.35
C ASN A 191 22.67 21.01 -8.86
N LYS A 192 23.19 21.49 -7.72
CA LYS A 192 22.86 22.79 -7.11
C LYS A 192 23.19 24.00 -7.99
N SER A 193 23.95 23.81 -9.07
CA SER A 193 24.25 24.84 -10.07
C SER A 193 23.09 25.14 -11.04
N VAL A 194 22.09 24.26 -11.14
CA VAL A 194 20.98 24.42 -12.10
C VAL A 194 19.98 25.45 -11.57
N GLU A 195 19.44 26.33 -12.42
CA GLU A 195 18.44 27.33 -12.02
C GLU A 195 17.21 26.68 -11.37
N HIS A 196 16.60 27.33 -10.37
CA HIS A 196 15.47 26.76 -9.63
C HIS A 196 14.24 26.51 -10.52
N SER A 197 13.97 27.37 -11.50
CA SER A 197 12.88 27.20 -12.46
C SER A 197 13.05 25.92 -13.29
N ALA A 198 14.26 25.64 -13.75
CA ALA A 198 14.63 24.44 -14.49
C ALA A 198 14.57 23.15 -13.66
N ARG A 199 14.56 23.24 -12.32
CA ARG A 199 14.36 22.11 -11.41
C ARG A 199 12.90 21.70 -11.27
N GLN A 200 11.94 22.55 -11.63
CA GLN A 200 10.52 22.21 -11.44
C GLN A 200 10.05 21.07 -12.36
N ASN A 201 10.60 21.00 -13.57
CA ASN A 201 10.35 19.88 -14.48
C ASN A 201 11.48 19.76 -15.51
N VAL A 202 12.21 18.63 -15.47
CA VAL A 202 13.35 18.37 -16.36
C VAL A 202 12.94 18.32 -17.85
N PHE A 203 11.70 17.92 -18.14
CA PHE A 203 11.19 17.80 -19.50
C PHE A 203 10.64 19.10 -20.09
N LEU A 204 10.47 20.14 -19.26
CA LEU A 204 10.03 21.47 -19.73
C LEU A 204 11.19 22.46 -19.89
N GLN A 205 12.43 22.00 -19.76
CA GLN A 205 13.60 22.86 -19.91
C GLN A 205 13.71 23.35 -21.35
N THR A 206 13.71 24.69 -21.51
CA THR A 206 14.01 25.33 -22.78
C THR A 206 15.52 25.49 -22.88
N TRP A 207 16.16 24.68 -23.72
CA TRP A 207 17.59 24.79 -23.96
C TRP A 207 17.85 25.88 -24.99
N ALA A 208 18.46 26.98 -24.59
CA ALA A 208 18.98 27.96 -25.52
C ALA A 208 20.25 27.38 -26.16
N ILE A 209 20.14 26.91 -27.40
CA ILE A 209 21.29 26.40 -28.16
C ILE A 209 22.18 27.60 -28.50
N PRO A 210 23.48 27.60 -28.11
CA PRO A 210 24.40 28.64 -28.52
C PRO A 210 24.56 28.60 -30.04
N THR A 211 24.01 29.56 -30.77
CA THR A 211 24.11 29.68 -32.23
C THR A 211 25.48 30.23 -32.69
N ALA A 212 26.53 30.00 -31.92
CA ALA A 212 27.88 30.39 -32.30
C ALA A 212 28.32 29.60 -33.54
N LYS A 213 28.95 30.31 -34.48
CA LYS A 213 29.41 29.80 -35.77
C LYS A 213 30.34 28.58 -35.57
N GLY A 214 29.88 27.38 -35.95
CA GLY A 214 30.68 26.14 -35.92
C GLY A 214 30.14 24.98 -35.08
N MET A 215 28.94 25.08 -34.51
CA MET A 215 28.24 23.93 -33.90
C MET A 215 26.98 23.62 -34.70
N ASP A 216 27.13 22.81 -35.76
CA ASP A 216 25.97 22.24 -36.45
C ASP A 216 25.28 21.23 -35.53
N LEU A 217 23.94 21.26 -35.52
CA LEU A 217 23.16 20.23 -34.84
C LEU A 217 23.41 18.86 -35.52
N PRO A 218 23.40 17.74 -34.76
CA PRO A 218 23.31 16.42 -35.36
C PRO A 218 22.06 16.34 -36.25
N GLU A 219 22.20 15.78 -37.46
CA GLU A 219 21.14 15.74 -38.48
C GLU A 219 19.88 14.95 -38.07
N ASP A 220 19.89 14.30 -36.89
CA ASP A 220 18.88 13.34 -36.47
C ASP A 220 17.90 13.88 -35.40
N LEU A 221 17.65 15.21 -35.37
CA LEU A 221 16.62 15.85 -34.53
C LEU A 221 15.39 16.31 -35.33
#